data_AF-A0A3L7ANZ4-F1
#
_entry.id   AF-A0A3L7ANZ4-F1
#
_cell.length_a   1.000
_cell.length_b   1.000
_cell.length_c   1.000
_cell.angle_alpha   90.00
_cell.angle_beta   90.00
_cell.angle_gamma   90.00
#
_symmetry.space_group_name_H-M   'P 1'
#
loop_
_entity.id
_entity.type
_entity.pdbx_description
1 polymer ?
#
loop_
_entity_poly.entity_id
_entity_poly.type
_entity_poly.pdbx_seq_one_letter_code
_entity_poly.pdbx_strand_id
1 'polypeptide(L)'
;MVSADMVERVARAMHAFSQQRYPLLEPWEQLAPERRAYQRQLAAHALQALTPHDIVVITTRNAPEIAALPMEPNPWALAELQEAAISDNGTAADARRRYRSLLATACMPLAMRHADEGATP
;
A
#
# COMPACT_ATOMS: atom_id res chain seq x y z
N MET A 1 7.04 10.11 -6.35
CA MET A 1 8.29 9.96 -5.59
C MET A 1 7.96 9.58 -4.17
N VAL A 2 8.67 8.60 -3.59
CA VAL A 2 8.52 8.24 -2.16
C VAL A 2 9.05 9.39 -1.30
N SER A 3 8.32 9.79 -0.25
CA SER A 3 8.75 10.91 0.59
C SER A 3 10.01 10.55 1.39
N ALA A 4 10.93 11.51 1.53
CA ALA A 4 12.17 11.30 2.28
C ALA A 4 11.92 10.87 3.73
N ASP A 5 10.85 11.39 4.33
CA ASP A 5 10.40 11.02 5.68
C ASP A 5 9.92 9.55 5.76
N MET A 6 9.22 9.05 4.75
CA MET A 6 8.84 7.63 4.68
C MET A 6 10.09 6.75 4.58
N VAL A 7 11.05 7.12 3.73
CA VAL A 7 12.31 6.39 3.58
C VAL A 7 13.08 6.31 4.91
N GLU A 8 13.18 7.41 5.66
CA GLU A 8 13.82 7.44 6.98
C GLU A 8 13.11 6.53 7.97
N ARG A 9 11.78 6.59 8.06
CA ARG A 9 10.98 5.75 8.96
C ARG A 9 11.15 4.26 8.65
N VAL A 10 11.12 3.89 7.37
CA VAL A 10 11.30 2.50 6.94
C VAL A 10 12.73 2.04 7.21
N ALA A 11 13.75 2.85 6.92
CA ALA A 11 15.14 2.49 7.21
C ALA A 11 15.37 2.25 8.71
N ARG A 12 14.82 3.11 9.58
CA ARG A 12 14.85 2.93 11.04
C ARG A 12 14.16 1.63 11.47
N ALA A 13 12.97 1.35 10.94
CA ALA A 13 12.23 0.15 11.27
C ALA A 13 12.97 -1.13 10.81
N MET A 14 13.54 -1.11 9.60
CA MET A 14 14.36 -2.21 9.08
C MET A 14 15.60 -2.46 9.94
N HIS A 15 16.28 -1.40 10.39
CA HIS A 15 17.42 -1.50 11.30
C HIS A 15 17.01 -2.09 12.65
N ALA A 16 15.95 -1.55 13.26
CA ALA A 16 15.44 -2.04 14.54
C ALA A 16 15.02 -3.52 14.46
N PHE A 17 14.38 -3.94 13.36
CA PHE A 17 14.09 -5.34 13.11
C PHE A 17 15.36 -6.18 12.98
N SER A 18 16.38 -5.67 12.28
CA SER A 18 17.68 -6.35 12.15
C SER A 18 18.38 -6.51 13.50
N GLN A 19 18.25 -5.55 14.41
CA GLN A 19 18.79 -5.65 15.78
C GLN A 19 18.15 -6.77 16.61
N GLN A 20 16.88 -7.11 16.37
CA GLN A 20 16.24 -8.25 17.03
C GLN A 20 16.92 -9.56 16.67
N ARG A 21 17.42 -9.68 15.44
CA ARG A 21 18.15 -10.86 14.94
C ARG A 21 19.65 -10.80 15.20
N TYR A 22 20.23 -9.60 15.25
CA TYR A 22 21.65 -9.36 15.45
C TYR A 22 21.86 -8.34 16.59
N PRO A 23 21.84 -8.79 17.87
CA PRO A 23 21.83 -7.90 19.04
C PRO A 23 23.07 -7.02 19.21
N LEU A 24 24.18 -7.37 18.56
CA LEU A 24 25.44 -6.61 18.61
C LEU A 24 25.45 -5.39 17.67
N LEU A 25 24.42 -5.21 16.84
CA LEU A 25 24.30 -4.04 15.98
C LEU A 25 24.06 -2.78 16.81
N GLU A 26 24.84 -1.74 16.53
CA GLU A 26 24.71 -0.41 17.15
C GLU A 26 23.29 0.16 16.95
N PRO A 27 22.73 0.87 17.95
CA PRO A 27 21.49 1.64 17.80
C PRO A 27 21.56 2.62 16.62
N TRP A 28 20.40 2.89 16.01
CA TRP A 28 20.32 3.76 14.83
C TRP A 28 20.98 5.12 15.05
N GLU A 29 20.80 5.71 16.22
CA GLU A 29 21.33 7.02 16.62
C GLU A 29 22.86 7.05 16.71
N GLN A 30 23.49 5.89 16.91
CA GLN A 30 24.94 5.73 17.05
C GLN A 30 25.61 5.36 15.73
N LEU A 31 24.85 5.03 14.69
CA LEU A 31 25.40 4.70 13.38
C LEU A 31 26.10 5.91 12.74
N ALA A 32 27.28 5.63 12.18
CA ALA A 32 27.99 6.56 11.32
C ALA A 32 27.07 7.10 10.20
N PRO A 33 27.18 8.40 9.82
CA PRO A 33 26.32 9.03 8.81
C PRO A 33 26.29 8.26 7.48
N GLU A 34 27.40 7.67 7.07
CA GLU A 34 27.55 6.90 5.84
C GLU A 34 26.72 5.61 5.89
N ARG A 35 26.70 4.93 7.04
CA ARG A 35 25.88 3.73 7.24
C ARG A 35 24.39 4.06 7.23
N ARG A 36 24.00 5.17 7.85
CA ARG A 36 22.61 5.65 7.80
C ARG A 36 22.20 6.06 6.38
N ALA A 37 23.11 6.65 5.61
CA ALA A 37 22.86 6.96 4.20
C ALA A 37 22.65 5.68 3.37
N TYR A 38 23.50 4.67 3.57
CA TYR A 38 23.36 3.37 2.92
C TYR A 38 22.03 2.68 3.25
N GLN A 39 21.64 2.63 4.53
CA GLN A 39 20.38 2.00 4.91
C GLN A 39 19.15 2.75 4.38
N ARG A 40 19.19 4.09 4.35
CA ARG A 40 18.15 4.88 3.67
C ARG A 40 18.07 4.58 2.18
N GLN A 41 19.22 4.45 1.50
CA GLN A 41 19.25 4.10 0.08
C GLN A 41 18.65 2.71 -0.16
N LEU A 42 18.98 1.73 0.69
CA LEU A 42 18.44 0.38 0.62
C LEU A 42 16.92 0.37 0.87
N ALA A 43 16.44 1.13 1.87
CA ALA A 43 15.01 1.29 2.12
C ALA A 43 14.29 1.96 0.94
N ALA A 44 14.87 3.01 0.34
CA ALA A 44 14.31 3.66 -0.83
C ALA A 44 14.21 2.69 -2.01
N HIS A 45 15.23 1.87 -2.24
CA HIS A 45 15.21 0.88 -3.31
C HIS A 45 14.16 -0.20 -3.06
N ALA A 46 14.06 -0.72 -1.83
CA ALA A 46 13.03 -1.69 -1.45
C ALA A 46 11.62 -1.13 -1.67
N LEU A 47 11.36 0.10 -1.23
CA LEU A 47 10.06 0.76 -1.43
C LEU A 47 9.71 0.98 -2.90
N GLN A 48 10.71 1.24 -3.75
CA GLN A 48 10.50 1.38 -5.20
C GLN A 48 10.26 0.03 -5.89
N ALA A 49 10.79 -1.06 -5.34
CA ALA A 49 10.62 -2.40 -5.88
C ALA A 49 9.28 -3.04 -5.51
N LEU A 50 8.55 -2.49 -4.52
CA LEU A 50 7.23 -2.99 -4.14
C LEU A 50 6.24 -2.84 -5.29
N THR A 51 5.62 -3.96 -5.67
CA THR A 51 4.50 -3.96 -6.59
C THR A 51 3.20 -3.64 -5.85
N PRO A 52 2.15 -3.20 -6.56
CA PRO A 52 0.82 -3.05 -5.96
C PRO A 52 0.32 -4.33 -5.27
N HIS A 53 0.65 -5.50 -5.81
CA HIS A 53 0.30 -6.78 -5.19
C HIS A 53 0.97 -6.97 -3.83
N ASP A 54 2.26 -6.64 -3.72
CA ASP A 54 2.99 -6.74 -2.45
C ASP A 54 2.37 -5.84 -1.38
N ILE A 55 1.96 -4.63 -1.75
CA ILE A 55 1.28 -3.70 -0.85
C ILE A 55 -0.05 -4.28 -0.36
N VAL A 56 -0.86 -4.86 -1.25
CA VAL A 56 -2.12 -5.52 -0.87
C VAL A 56 -1.86 -6.69 0.09
N VAL A 57 -0.85 -7.53 -0.18
CA VAL A 57 -0.52 -8.65 0.70
C VAL A 57 -0.03 -8.18 2.07
N ILE A 58 0.84 -7.16 2.10
CA ILE A 58 1.39 -6.60 3.35
C ILE A 58 0.28 -5.98 4.19
N THR A 59 -0.60 -5.16 3.58
CA THR A 59 -1.70 -4.49 4.28
C THR A 59 -2.73 -5.50 4.76
N THR A 60 -3.18 -6.44 3.92
CA THR A 60 -4.16 -7.48 4.32
C THR A 60 -3.68 -8.30 5.53
N ARG A 61 -2.37 -8.57 5.64
CA ARG A 61 -1.81 -9.37 6.73
C ARG A 61 -1.53 -8.57 8.01
N ASN A 62 -1.00 -7.36 7.88
CA ASN A 62 -0.44 -6.62 9.02
C ASN A 62 -1.28 -5.42 9.46
N ALA A 63 -2.21 -4.98 8.62
CA ALA A 63 -3.13 -3.88 8.88
C ALA A 63 -4.45 -4.16 8.14
N PRO A 64 -5.18 -5.24 8.50
CA PRO A 64 -6.41 -5.66 7.80
C PRO A 64 -7.50 -4.58 7.79
N GLU A 65 -7.43 -3.62 8.70
CA GLU A 65 -8.25 -2.41 8.73
C GLU A 65 -7.96 -1.45 7.55
N ILE A 66 -6.80 -1.56 6.92
CA ILE A 66 -6.41 -0.78 5.74
C ILE A 66 -6.78 -1.54 4.47
N ALA A 67 -7.83 -1.07 3.80
CA ALA A 67 -8.21 -1.56 2.47
C ALA A 67 -7.31 -0.95 1.39
N ALA A 68 -6.32 -1.72 0.91
CA ALA A 68 -5.55 -1.36 -0.28
C ALA A 68 -6.29 -1.86 -1.53
N LEU A 69 -7.01 -0.97 -2.22
CA LEU A 69 -7.62 -1.29 -3.50
C LEU A 69 -6.79 -0.74 -4.68
N PRO A 70 -6.54 -1.53 -5.74
CA PRO A 70 -5.85 -1.03 -6.92
C PRO A 70 -6.66 0.08 -7.59
N MET A 71 -6.02 1.22 -7.88
CA MET A 71 -6.68 2.36 -8.53
C MET A 71 -7.05 2.08 -10.00
N GLU A 72 -6.31 1.20 -10.67
CA GLU A 72 -6.55 0.81 -12.06
C GLU A 72 -6.95 -0.65 -12.16
N PRO A 73 -7.93 -0.99 -13.04
CA PRO A 73 -8.34 -2.36 -13.24
C PRO A 73 -7.21 -3.13 -13.92
N ASN A 74 -6.97 -4.37 -13.49
CA ASN A 74 -6.12 -5.27 -14.26
C ASN A 74 -6.74 -5.54 -15.65
N PRO A 75 -5.96 -5.99 -16.65
CA PRO A 75 -6.45 -6.12 -18.02
C PRO A 75 -7.65 -7.05 -18.17
N TRP A 76 -7.71 -8.12 -17.38
CA TRP A 76 -8.85 -9.05 -17.38
C TRP A 76 -10.12 -8.38 -16.84
N ALA A 77 -10.05 -7.75 -15.67
CA ALA A 77 -11.16 -7.02 -15.09
C ALA A 77 -11.62 -5.84 -15.99
N LEU A 78 -10.68 -5.19 -16.68
CA LEU A 78 -11.01 -4.16 -17.66
C LEU A 78 -11.77 -4.76 -18.86
N ALA A 79 -11.35 -5.92 -19.37
CA ALA A 79 -12.03 -6.59 -20.47
C ALA A 79 -13.47 -7.00 -20.09
N GLU A 80 -13.65 -7.59 -18.91
CA GLU A 80 -14.98 -7.94 -18.38
C GLU A 80 -15.89 -6.70 -18.24
N LEU A 81 -15.35 -5.60 -17.69
CA LEU A 81 -16.09 -4.35 -17.56
C LEU A 81 -16.37 -3.68 -18.91
N GLN A 82 -15.49 -3.85 -19.90
CA GLN A 82 -15.69 -3.38 -21.26
C GLN A 82 -16.77 -4.18 -21.97
N GLU A 83 -16.78 -5.50 -21.80
CA GLU A 83 -17.80 -6.38 -22.37
C GLU A 83 -19.18 -6.02 -21.79
N ALA A 84 -19.28 -5.88 -20.47
CA ALA A 84 -20.49 -5.42 -19.81
C ALA A 84 -20.90 -3.99 -20.24
N ALA A 85 -19.94 -3.11 -20.52
CA ALA A 85 -20.24 -1.78 -21.05
C ALA A 85 -20.75 -1.86 -22.49
N ILE A 86 -20.14 -2.65 -23.37
CA ILE A 86 -20.56 -2.82 -24.76
C ILE A 86 -21.97 -3.39 -24.86
N SER A 87 -22.33 -4.35 -23.98
CA SER A 87 -23.71 -4.86 -23.89
C SER A 87 -24.75 -3.77 -23.59
N ASP A 88 -24.33 -2.66 -22.97
CA ASP A 88 -25.16 -1.50 -22.64
C ASP A 88 -24.95 -0.30 -23.61
N ASN A 89 -24.34 -0.51 -24.79
CA ASN A 89 -23.90 0.57 -25.71
C ASN A 89 -22.88 1.57 -25.09
N GLY A 90 -22.17 1.16 -24.05
CA GLY A 90 -21.11 1.92 -23.39
C GLY A 90 -19.73 1.77 -24.03
N THR A 91 -18.81 2.63 -23.59
CA THR A 91 -17.43 2.71 -24.09
C THR A 91 -16.41 2.19 -23.08
N ALA A 92 -15.14 2.06 -23.49
CA ALA A 92 -14.02 1.77 -22.58
C ALA A 92 -13.87 2.82 -21.46
N ALA A 93 -14.27 4.07 -21.69
CA ALA A 93 -14.29 5.10 -20.66
C ALA A 93 -15.36 4.82 -19.59
N ASP A 94 -16.51 4.28 -20.01
CA ASP A 94 -17.60 3.87 -19.11
C ASP A 94 -17.19 2.68 -18.24
N ALA A 95 -16.47 1.70 -18.80
CA ALA A 95 -15.90 0.58 -18.05
C ALA A 95 -14.97 1.06 -16.92
N ARG A 96 -14.05 2.00 -17.20
CA ARG A 96 -13.17 2.60 -16.18
C ARG A 96 -13.94 3.45 -15.17
N ARG A 97 -15.02 4.13 -15.59
CA ARG A 97 -15.90 4.87 -14.67
C ARG A 97 -16.64 3.92 -13.73
N ARG A 98 -17.19 2.83 -14.24
CA ARG A 98 -17.84 1.77 -13.46
C ARG A 98 -16.87 1.14 -12.46
N TYR A 99 -15.63 0.86 -12.87
CA TYR A 99 -14.59 0.38 -11.96
C TYR A 99 -14.35 1.33 -10.78
N ARG A 100 -14.16 2.63 -11.07
CA ARG A 100 -13.97 3.65 -10.02
C ARG A 100 -15.19 3.76 -9.09
N SER A 101 -16.40 3.68 -9.65
CA SER A 101 -17.64 3.65 -8.86
C SER A 101 -17.71 2.42 -7.96
N LEU A 102 -17.29 1.26 -8.46
CA LEU A 102 -17.26 0.01 -7.72
C LEU A 102 -16.24 0.06 -6.58
N LEU A 103 -15.05 0.62 -6.82
CA LEU A 103 -14.06 0.89 -5.77
C LEU A 103 -14.63 1.81 -4.68
N ALA A 104 -15.26 2.93 -5.07
CA ALA A 104 -15.84 3.87 -4.13
C ALA A 104 -16.95 3.23 -3.27
N THR A 105 -17.77 2.36 -3.87
CA THR A 105 -18.86 1.67 -3.17
C THR A 105 -18.34 0.53 -2.30
N ALA A 106 -17.35 -0.24 -2.76
CA ALA A 106 -16.73 -1.32 -1.99
C ALA A 106 -15.91 -0.81 -0.80
N CYS A 107 -15.39 0.42 -0.87
CA CYS A 107 -14.72 1.09 0.26
C CYS A 107 -15.67 1.59 1.36
N MET A 108 -16.95 1.85 1.05
CA MET A 108 -17.90 2.44 2.03
C MET A 108 -18.21 1.54 3.24
N PRO A 109 -18.45 0.22 3.09
CA PRO A 109 -18.75 -0.66 4.23
C PRO A 109 -17.61 -0.77 5.25
N LEU A 110 -16.35 -0.71 4.79
CA LEU A 110 -15.19 -0.80 5.66
C LEU A 110 -14.97 0.49 6.47
N ALA A 111 -15.24 1.66 5.87
CA ALA A 111 -15.17 2.94 6.58
C ALA A 111 -16.30 3.11 7.62
N MET A 112 -17.51 2.63 7.33
CA MET A 112 -18.64 2.75 8.25
C MET A 112 -18.57 1.76 9.43
N ARG A 113 -18.08 0.53 9.25
CA ARG A 113 -17.89 -0.43 10.36
C ARG A 113 -16.95 0.09 11.45
N HIS A 114 -15.90 0.82 11.09
CA HIS A 114 -14.94 1.38 12.06
C HIS A 114 -15.44 2.66 12.73
N ALA A 115 -16.34 3.42 12.08
CA ALA A 115 -16.97 4.59 12.69
C ALA A 115 -17.93 4.18 13.84
N ASP A 116 -18.61 3.03 13.70
CA ASP A 116 -19.46 2.46 14.76
C ASP A 116 -18.64 1.83 15.90
N GLU A 117 -17.48 1.21 15.63
CA GLU A 117 -16.62 0.64 16.68
C GLU A 117 -15.84 1.70 17.48
N GLY A 118 -15.59 2.89 16.91
CA GLY A 118 -14.99 4.03 17.62
C GLY A 118 -16.00 4.88 18.42
N ALA A 119 -17.29 4.57 18.34
CA ALA A 119 -18.37 5.26 19.03
C ALA A 119 -18.98 4.37 20.13
N THR A 120 -18.14 3.85 21.02
CA THR A 120 -18.61 3.33 22.31
C THR A 120 -18.17 4.29 23.44
N PRO A 121 -19.07 4.70 24.34
CA PRO A 121 -18.82 5.69 25.39
C PRO A 121 -17.83 5.22 26.47
#